data_AF-A0A158KXA6-F1
#
_entry.id   AF-A0A158KXA6-F1
#
_cell.length_a   1.000
_cell.length_b   1.000
_cell.length_c   1.000
_cell.angle_alpha   90.00
_cell.angle_beta   90.00
_cell.angle_gamma   90.00
#
_symmetry.space_group_name_H-M   'P 1'
#
loop_
_entity.id
_entity.type
_entity.pdbx_description
1 polymer ?
#
loop_
_entity_poly.entity_id
_entity_poly.type
_entity_poly.pdbx_seq_one_letter_code
_entity_poly.pdbx_strand_id
1 'polypeptide(L)'
;MRHQTLSQIASRYTVLINETNRHPPGRYPIVLRLQVLGFIHETERWLVLDAHERDLLAAARTLGEAGDPKSALFKLHELLNARLR
;
A
#
# COMPACT_ATOMS: atom_id res chain seq x y z
N MET A 1 -16.32 -6.74 12.46
CA MET A 1 -14.97 -7.22 12.04
C MET A 1 -14.37 -6.41 10.90
N ARG A 2 -15.06 -6.13 9.78
CA ARG A 2 -14.47 -5.42 8.62
C ARG A 2 -13.86 -4.03 8.93
N HIS A 3 -14.49 -3.23 9.80
CA HIS A 3 -13.97 -1.88 10.15
C HIS A 3 -12.64 -1.90 10.92
N GLN A 4 -12.41 -2.91 11.77
CA GLN A 4 -11.14 -3.03 12.49
C GLN A 4 -10.00 -3.33 11.52
N THR A 5 -10.23 -4.21 10.55
CA THR A 5 -9.28 -4.54 9.49
C THR A 5 -8.93 -3.34 8.62
N LEU A 6 -9.92 -2.55 8.19
CA LEU A 6 -9.68 -1.36 7.36
C LEU A 6 -8.93 -0.26 8.14
N SER A 7 -9.30 -0.04 9.41
CA SER A 7 -8.61 0.92 10.27
C SER A 7 -7.14 0.54 10.50
N GLN A 8 -6.85 -0.75 10.72
CA GLN A 8 -5.47 -1.24 10.86
C GLN A 8 -4.65 -1.04 9.58
N ILE A 9 -5.24 -1.32 8.40
CA ILE A 9 -4.58 -1.10 7.11
C ILE A 9 -4.32 0.40 6.90
N ALA A 10 -5.28 1.28 7.21
CA ALA A 10 -5.12 2.73 7.10
C ALA A 10 -4.04 3.28 8.06
N SER A 11 -3.97 2.78 9.29
CA SER A 11 -2.92 3.15 10.24
C SER A 11 -1.54 2.72 9.73
N ARG A 12 -1.41 1.49 9.21
CA ARG A 12 -0.14 1.00 8.66
C ARG A 12 0.27 1.76 7.41
N TYR A 13 -0.68 2.08 6.53
CA TYR A 13 -0.45 2.96 5.38
C TYR A 13 0.15 4.30 5.83
N THR A 14 -0.44 4.94 6.85
CA THR A 14 0.02 6.23 7.38
C THR A 14 1.47 6.17 7.86
N VAL A 15 1.87 5.09 8.53
CA VAL A 15 3.26 4.91 8.97
C VAL A 15 4.20 4.78 7.76
N LEU A 16 3.84 3.93 6.80
CA LEU A 16 4.70 3.68 5.63
C LEU A 16 4.83 4.90 4.74
N ILE A 17 3.74 5.65 4.47
CA ILE A 17 3.82 6.84 3.62
C ILE A 17 4.67 7.94 4.28
N ASN A 18 4.54 8.11 5.59
CA ASN A 18 5.36 9.06 6.34
C ASN A 18 6.84 8.69 6.28
N GLU A 19 7.17 7.41 6.47
CA GLU A 19 8.55 6.95 6.35
C GLU A 19 9.07 7.14 4.92
N THR A 20 8.28 6.79 3.91
CA THR A 20 8.65 6.95 2.49
C THR A 20 8.89 8.41 2.10
N ASN A 21 8.16 9.35 2.71
CA ASN A 21 8.36 10.79 2.49
C ASN A 21 9.63 11.35 3.14
N ARG A 22 10.28 10.62 4.05
CA ARG A 22 11.58 11.03 4.62
C ARG A 22 12.75 10.76 3.69
N HIS A 23 12.54 9.97 2.64
CA HIS A 23 13.58 9.59 1.68
C HIS A 23 13.38 10.31 0.35
N PRO A 24 14.46 10.77 -0.30
CA PRO A 24 14.35 11.33 -1.64
C PRO A 24 13.87 10.26 -2.64
N PRO A 25 13.13 10.66 -3.69
CA PRO A 25 12.66 9.74 -4.71
C PRO A 25 13.79 8.87 -5.28
N GLY A 26 13.52 7.57 -5.43
CA GLY A 26 14.48 6.59 -5.93
C GLY A 26 15.59 6.18 -4.95
N ARG A 27 15.67 6.77 -3.75
CA ARG A 27 16.67 6.44 -2.73
C ARG A 27 16.02 5.84 -1.48
N TYR A 28 15.26 4.77 -1.69
CA TYR A 28 14.55 4.09 -0.60
C TYR A 28 15.39 2.98 0.02
N PRO A 29 15.51 2.93 1.37
CA PRO A 29 16.12 1.80 2.06
C PRO A 29 15.49 0.48 1.64
N ILE A 30 16.29 -0.59 1.54
CA ILE A 30 15.79 -1.91 1.14
C ILE A 30 14.72 -2.42 2.11
N VAL A 31 14.89 -2.15 3.40
CA VAL A 31 13.93 -2.53 4.45
C VAL A 31 12.58 -1.87 4.19
N LEU A 32 12.55 -0.58 3.85
CA LEU A 32 11.31 0.13 3.55
C LEU A 32 10.61 -0.45 2.31
N ARG A 33 11.38 -0.75 1.25
CA ARG A 33 10.83 -1.41 0.04
C ARG A 33 10.18 -2.76 0.37
N LEU A 34 10.84 -3.58 1.18
CA LEU A 34 10.30 -4.86 1.64
C LEU A 34 9.07 -4.71 2.53
N GLN A 35 9.04 -3.70 3.40
CA GLN A 35 7.88 -3.42 4.26
C GLN A 35 6.65 -3.01 3.43
N VAL A 36 6.84 -2.21 2.38
CA VAL A 36 5.77 -1.83 1.45
C VAL A 36 5.27 -3.03 0.65
N LEU A 37 6.17 -3.87 0.13
CA LEU A 37 5.80 -5.13 -0.53
C LEU A 37 5.01 -6.07 0.39
N GLY A 38 5.48 -6.25 1.63
CA GLY A 38 4.76 -7.03 2.64
C GLY A 38 3.38 -6.47 2.95
N PHE A 39 3.26 -5.14 3.00
CA PHE A 39 1.98 -4.46 3.22
C PHE A 39 0.98 -4.66 2.07
N ILE A 40 1.44 -4.63 0.82
CA ILE A 40 0.63 -4.93 -0.37
C ILE A 40 0.05 -6.36 -0.25
N HIS A 41 0.91 -7.34 0.08
CA HIS A 41 0.48 -8.74 0.24
C HIS A 41 -0.46 -8.97 1.42
N GLU A 42 -0.30 -8.21 2.51
CA GLU A 42 -1.26 -8.26 3.62
C GLU A 42 -2.62 -7.69 3.21
N THR A 43 -2.62 -6.56 2.49
CA THR A 43 -3.85 -5.92 1.99
C THR A 43 -4.61 -6.87 1.07
N GLU A 44 -3.91 -7.58 0.18
CA GLU A 44 -4.47 -8.62 -0.70
C GLU A 44 -5.21 -9.72 0.08
N ARG A 45 -4.61 -10.18 1.18
CA ARG A 45 -5.16 -11.28 1.99
C ARG A 45 -6.33 -10.85 2.85
N TRP A 46 -6.35 -9.59 3.26
CA TRP A 46 -7.28 -9.11 4.28
C TRP A 46 -8.55 -8.47 3.70
N LEU A 47 -8.50 -8.05 2.44
CA LEU A 47 -9.63 -7.39 1.77
C LEU A 47 -10.23 -8.29 0.69
N VAL A 48 -11.55 -8.40 0.69
CA VAL A 48 -12.30 -8.97 -0.44
C VAL A 48 -12.47 -7.88 -1.48
N LEU A 49 -11.64 -7.90 -2.52
CA LEU A 49 -11.52 -6.83 -3.54
C LEU A 49 -12.43 -7.08 -4.75
N ASP A 50 -13.05 -6.01 -5.25
CA ASP A 50 -13.72 -5.99 -6.55
C ASP A 50 -12.71 -5.92 -7.72
N ALA A 51 -13.20 -5.90 -8.96
CA ALA A 51 -12.34 -5.89 -10.14
C ALA A 51 -11.43 -4.64 -10.21
N HIS A 52 -11.99 -3.46 -9.94
CA HIS A 52 -11.24 -2.21 -10.00
C HIS A 52 -10.18 -2.14 -8.90
N GLU A 53 -10.51 -2.57 -7.69
CA GLU A 53 -9.59 -2.57 -6.57
C GLU A 53 -8.47 -3.59 -6.74
N ARG A 54 -8.73 -4.73 -7.39
CA ARG A 54 -7.68 -5.68 -7.78
C ARG A 54 -6.71 -5.06 -8.77
N ASP A 55 -7.18 -4.27 -9.72
CA ASP A 55 -6.31 -3.58 -10.68
C ASP A 55 -5.41 -2.56 -9.96
N LEU A 56 -5.96 -1.80 -9.02
CA LEU A 56 -5.18 -0.89 -8.18
C LEU A 56 -4.11 -1.62 -7.37
N LEU A 57 -4.47 -2.76 -6.77
CA LEU A 57 -3.53 -3.56 -5.99
C LEU A 57 -2.44 -4.22 -6.87
N ALA A 58 -2.80 -4.69 -8.07
CA ALA A 58 -1.85 -5.25 -9.03
C ALA A 58 -0.85 -4.18 -9.53
N ALA A 59 -1.33 -2.97 -9.78
CA ALA A 59 -0.47 -1.83 -10.10
C ALA A 59 0.45 -1.48 -8.91
N ALA A 60 -0.07 -1.49 -7.69
CA ALA A 60 0.73 -1.27 -6.48
C ALA A 60 1.86 -2.32 -6.35
N ARG A 61 1.55 -3.60 -6.56
CA ARG A 61 2.56 -4.69 -6.54
C ARG A 61 3.64 -4.43 -7.59
N THR A 62 3.24 -4.18 -8.83
CA THR A 62 4.18 -3.94 -9.95
C THR A 62 5.16 -2.81 -9.62
N LEU A 63 4.66 -1.70 -9.08
CA LEU A 63 5.48 -0.56 -8.67
C LEU A 63 6.41 -0.90 -7.49
N GLY A 64 5.90 -1.64 -6.50
CA GLY A 64 6.69 -2.07 -5.36
C GLY A 64 7.84 -3.01 -5.75
N GLU A 65 7.57 -3.95 -6.65
CA GLU A 65 8.56 -4.90 -7.19
C GLU A 65 9.61 -4.19 -8.05
N ALA A 66 9.21 -3.15 -8.78
CA ALA A 66 10.12 -2.25 -9.50
C ALA A 66 10.95 -1.35 -8.58
N GLY A 67 10.71 -1.37 -7.26
CA GLY A 67 11.46 -0.58 -6.29
C GLY A 67 10.96 0.86 -6.13
N ASP A 68 9.72 1.16 -6.54
CA ASP A 68 9.04 2.43 -6.32
C ASP A 68 7.95 2.31 -5.24
N PRO A 69 8.34 2.27 -3.95
CA PRO A 69 7.39 2.14 -2.84
C PRO A 69 6.45 3.35 -2.72
N LYS A 70 6.85 4.54 -3.17
CA LYS A 70 6.02 5.74 -3.04
C LYS A 70 4.84 5.69 -3.99
N SER A 71 5.09 5.36 -5.26
CA SER A 71 4.01 5.18 -6.23
C SER A 71 3.15 3.96 -5.88
N ALA A 72 3.74 2.89 -5.34
CA ALA A 72 2.99 1.74 -4.86
C ALA A 72 2.02 2.11 -3.72
N LEU A 73 2.47 2.88 -2.73
CA LEU A 73 1.63 3.38 -1.65
C LEU A 73 0.54 4.32 -2.17
N PHE A 74 0.82 5.13 -3.19
CA PHE A 74 -0.19 5.97 -3.82
C PHE A 74 -1.36 5.15 -4.38
N LYS A 75 -1.09 4.02 -5.04
CA LYS A 75 -2.13 3.09 -5.52
C LYS A 75 -2.93 2.44 -4.38
N LEU A 76 -2.26 2.09 -3.29
CA LEU A 76 -2.96 1.62 -2.08
C LEU A 76 -3.84 2.71 -1.46
N HIS A 77 -3.45 3.97 -1.52
CA HIS A 77 -4.27 5.08 -1.03
C HIS A 77 -5.54 5.26 -1.86
N GLU A 78 -5.45 5.12 -3.18
CA GLU A 78 -6.63 5.14 -4.07
C GLU A 78 -7.63 4.04 -3.67
N LEU A 79 -7.14 2.82 -3.43
CA LEU A 79 -7.94 1.68 -2.95
C LEU A 79 -8.59 1.99 -1.58
N LEU A 80 -7.82 2.48 -0.62
CA LEU A 80 -8.34 2.80 0.71
C LEU A 80 -9.39 3.93 0.69
N ASN A 81 -9.20 4.94 -0.16
CA ASN A 81 -10.16 6.02 -0.33
C ASN A 81 -11.45 5.55 -1.00
N ALA A 82 -11.40 4.58 -1.91
CA ALA A 82 -12.60 3.97 -2.48
C ALA A 82 -13.44 3.24 -1.42
N ARG A 83 -12.79 2.67 -0.40
CA ARG A 83 -13.40 1.90 0.70
C ARG A 83 -13.94 2.72 1.86
N LEU A 84 -13.39 3.92 2.08
CA LEU A 84 -13.75 4.81 3.19
C LEU A 84 -14.86 5.81 2.82
N ARG A 85 -15.29 5.83 1.56
CA ARG A 85 -16.47 6.55 1.08
C ARG A 85 -17.72 5.71 1.28
#